data_AF-A0A3D3PD59-F1
#
_entry.id   AF-A0A3D3PD59-F1
#
_cell.length_a   1.000
_cell.length_b   1.000
_cell.length_c   1.000
_cell.angle_alpha   90.00
_cell.angle_beta   90.00
_cell.angle_gamma   90.00
#
_symmetry.space_group_name_H-M   'P 1'
#
loop_
_entity.id
_entity.type
_entity.pdbx_description
1 polymer ?
#
loop_
_entity_poly.entity_id
_entity_poly.type
_entity_poly.pdbx_seq_one_letter_code
_entity_poly.pdbx_strand_id
1 'polypeptide(L)'
;VVLISIVGTLITDDLVDNIGVPLHITTIIFGLALFVTFIVWYASEKTLSIHSIYTTKRELFYWAAILFTFALGTASGDLLAEGLGWGYAISGLIFAALIGVVTIAYYLFKLNAILSFWIAYILTRPLGASCGDLLTQPAENGGFGLDTSVISIIFLLTIIALVVYLTIRQKKAIAK
;
A
#
# COMPACT_ATOMS: atom_id res chain seq x y z
N VAL A 1 -2.10 -9.62 -8.85
CA VAL A 1 -2.23 -8.34 -8.08
C VAL A 1 -3.44 -8.36 -7.17
N VAL A 2 -4.69 -8.38 -7.68
CA VAL A 2 -5.92 -8.33 -6.85
C VAL A 2 -5.96 -9.42 -5.78
N LEU A 3 -5.61 -10.66 -6.13
CA LEU A 3 -5.54 -11.75 -5.15
C LEU A 3 -4.54 -11.46 -4.03
N ILE A 4 -3.33 -11.01 -4.38
CA ILE A 4 -2.26 -10.72 -3.39
C ILE A 4 -2.64 -9.52 -2.52
N SER A 5 -3.31 -8.51 -3.08
CA SER A 5 -3.77 -7.37 -2.29
C SER A 5 -4.82 -7.77 -1.27
N ILE A 6 -5.81 -8.57 -1.68
CA ILE A 6 -6.87 -9.06 -0.78
C ILE A 6 -6.26 -9.94 0.31
N VAL A 7 -5.41 -10.90 -0.08
CA VAL A 7 -4.77 -11.82 0.87
C VAL A 7 -3.86 -11.08 1.84
N GLY A 8 -3.06 -10.12 1.38
CA GLY A 8 -2.15 -9.36 2.25
C GLY A 8 -2.89 -8.58 3.34
N THR A 9 -4.00 -7.93 2.98
CA THR A 9 -4.85 -7.22 3.93
C THR A 9 -5.53 -8.19 4.89
N LEU A 10 -6.18 -9.25 4.38
CA LEU A 10 -6.88 -10.23 5.22
C LEU A 10 -5.97 -10.97 6.21
N ILE A 11 -4.72 -11.26 5.86
CA ILE A 11 -3.78 -11.87 6.82
C ILE A 11 -3.56 -10.95 8.02
N THR A 12 -3.49 -9.64 7.79
CA THR A 12 -3.28 -8.66 8.86
C THR A 12 -4.51 -8.58 9.75
N ASP A 13 -5.68 -8.43 9.14
CA ASP A 13 -6.95 -8.32 9.85
C ASP A 13 -7.23 -9.58 10.67
N ASP A 14 -7.01 -10.78 10.09
CA ASP A 14 -7.19 -12.05 10.80
C ASP A 14 -6.25 -12.20 12.01
N LEU A 15 -5.00 -11.75 11.88
CA LEU A 15 -4.04 -11.78 12.98
C LEU A 15 -4.42 -10.82 14.12
N VAL A 16 -4.90 -9.63 13.79
CA VAL A 16 -5.22 -8.60 14.79
C VAL A 16 -6.60 -8.84 15.39
N ASP A 17 -7.63 -9.05 14.56
CA ASP A 17 -9.03 -9.07 14.98
C ASP A 17 -9.49 -10.46 15.45
N ASN A 18 -9.09 -11.54 14.76
CA ASN A 18 -9.51 -12.90 15.13
C ASN A 18 -8.54 -13.56 16.11
N ILE A 19 -7.23 -13.39 15.92
CA ILE A 19 -6.20 -14.04 16.74
C ILE A 19 -5.79 -13.14 17.92
N GLY A 20 -6.05 -11.84 17.87
CA GLY A 20 -5.77 -10.89 18.96
C GLY A 20 -4.30 -10.50 19.07
N VAL A 21 -3.51 -10.64 18.00
CA VAL A 21 -2.11 -10.21 17.99
C VAL A 21 -2.05 -8.69 18.05
N PRO A 22 -1.32 -8.09 19.01
CA PRO A 22 -1.21 -6.65 19.11
C PRO A 22 -0.66 -6.01 17.83
N LEU A 23 -1.28 -4.91 17.39
CA LEU A 23 -0.90 -4.15 16.19
C LEU A 23 0.59 -3.86 16.09
N HIS A 24 1.24 -3.44 17.19
CA HIS A 24 2.67 -3.15 17.19
C HIS A 24 3.53 -4.37 16.86
N ILE A 25 3.14 -5.56 17.30
CA ILE A 25 3.84 -6.81 16.98
C ILE A 25 3.66 -7.14 15.50
N THR A 26 2.43 -7.07 15.00
CA THR A 26 2.09 -7.34 13.59
C THR A 26 2.85 -6.41 12.64
N THR A 27 2.89 -5.11 12.93
CA THR A 27 3.65 -4.12 12.15
C THR A 27 5.15 -4.43 12.16
N ILE A 28 5.74 -4.77 13.32
CA ILE A 28 7.16 -5.11 13.42
C ILE A 28 7.47 -6.38 12.62
N ILE A 29 6.63 -7.42 12.75
CA ILE A 29 6.83 -8.70 12.05
C ILE A 29 6.78 -8.49 10.53
N PHE A 30 5.76 -7.80 10.01
CA PHE A 30 5.68 -7.53 8.57
C PHE A 30 6.78 -6.61 8.07
N GLY A 31 7.20 -5.63 8.88
CA GLY A 31 8.34 -4.77 8.58
C GLY A 31 9.64 -5.55 8.46
N LEU A 32 9.90 -6.46 9.40
CA LEU A 32 11.06 -7.36 9.37
C LEU A 32 10.98 -8.33 8.20
N ALA A 33 9.82 -8.94 7.94
CA ALA A 33 9.63 -9.85 6.81
C ALA A 33 9.90 -9.16 5.46
N LEU A 34 9.41 -7.94 5.30
CA LEU A 34 9.67 -7.11 4.12
C LEU A 34 11.16 -6.78 3.99
N PHE A 35 11.80 -6.38 5.09
CA PHE A 35 13.23 -6.07 5.11
C PHE A 35 14.11 -7.28 4.76
N VAL A 36 13.82 -8.44 5.35
CA VAL A 36 14.48 -9.71 5.03
C VAL A 36 14.27 -10.07 3.57
N THR A 37 13.06 -9.87 3.03
CA THR A 37 12.78 -10.12 1.61
C THR A 37 13.66 -9.26 0.70
N PHE A 38 13.82 -7.97 1.02
CA PHE A 38 14.73 -7.10 0.27
C PHE A 38 16.21 -7.51 0.41
N ILE A 39 16.66 -7.91 1.61
CA ILE A 39 18.05 -8.37 1.83
C ILE A 39 18.31 -9.63 1.01
N VAL A 40 17.44 -10.64 1.09
CA VAL A 40 17.62 -11.90 0.38
C VAL A 40 17.55 -11.68 -1.13
N TRP A 41 16.64 -10.82 -1.59
CA TRP A 41 16.55 -10.46 -2.99
C TRP A 41 17.83 -9.76 -3.47
N TYR A 42 18.31 -8.75 -2.72
CA TYR A 42 19.55 -8.06 -3.06
C TYR A 42 20.77 -8.97 -2.99
N ALA A 43 20.84 -9.88 -2.02
CA ALA A 43 21.94 -10.85 -1.92
C ALA A 43 21.96 -11.84 -3.09
N SER A 44 20.78 -12.28 -3.57
CA SER A 44 20.66 -13.22 -4.69
C SER A 44 20.87 -12.58 -6.06
N GLU A 45 20.35 -11.36 -6.27
CA GLU A 45 20.24 -10.76 -7.60
C GLU A 45 21.15 -9.53 -7.76
N LYS A 46 21.69 -8.98 -6.66
CA LYS A 46 22.49 -7.73 -6.57
C LYS A 46 21.82 -6.51 -7.19
N THR A 47 20.52 -6.58 -7.47
CA THR A 47 19.71 -5.51 -8.03
C THR A 47 18.29 -5.61 -7.50
N LEU A 48 17.70 -4.47 -7.17
CA LEU A 48 16.29 -4.32 -6.81
C LEU A 48 15.48 -3.70 -7.96
N SER A 49 16.03 -3.71 -9.17
CA SER A 49 15.42 -3.07 -10.34
C SER A 49 14.26 -3.88 -10.90
N ILE A 50 13.10 -3.23 -10.97
CA ILE A 50 11.84 -3.79 -11.51
C ILE A 50 11.87 -3.89 -13.04
N HIS A 51 12.79 -3.20 -13.71
CA HIS A 51 12.90 -3.19 -15.17
C HIS A 51 13.43 -4.51 -15.76
N SER A 52 13.83 -5.47 -14.92
CA SER A 52 14.45 -6.72 -15.39
C SER A 52 13.90 -7.97 -14.71
N ILE A 53 12.58 -8.03 -14.51
CA ILE A 53 11.89 -9.21 -13.97
C ILE A 53 11.57 -10.18 -15.12
N TYR A 54 12.57 -10.95 -15.56
CA TYR A 54 12.40 -11.95 -16.63
C TYR A 54 12.54 -13.40 -16.14
N THR A 55 12.89 -13.61 -14.88
CA THR A 55 13.11 -14.93 -14.30
C THR A 55 12.09 -15.21 -13.19
N THR A 56 11.68 -16.47 -13.06
CA THR A 56 10.70 -16.92 -12.04
C THR A 56 11.16 -16.60 -10.61
N LYS A 57 12.47 -16.59 -10.37
CA LYS A 57 13.03 -16.24 -9.06
C LYS A 57 12.84 -14.76 -8.72
N ARG A 58 13.10 -13.83 -9.65
CA ARG A 58 12.85 -12.39 -9.46
C ARG A 58 11.38 -12.11 -9.25
N GLU A 59 10.53 -12.79 -10.01
CA GLU A 59 9.09 -12.64 -9.89
C GLU A 59 8.59 -13.07 -8.50
N LEU A 60 9.10 -14.18 -7.96
CA LEU A 60 8.72 -14.64 -6.61
C LEU A 60 9.10 -13.63 -5.53
N PHE A 61 10.33 -13.08 -5.56
CA PHE A 61 10.76 -12.05 -4.61
C PHE A 61 9.94 -10.76 -4.74
N TYR A 62 9.62 -10.36 -5.98
CA TYR A 62 8.78 -9.21 -6.23
C TYR A 62 7.38 -9.39 -5.65
N TRP A 63 6.75 -10.54 -5.87
CA TRP A 63 5.42 -10.82 -5.32
C TRP A 63 5.44 -10.96 -3.80
N ALA A 64 6.48 -11.55 -3.22
CA ALA A 64 6.65 -11.62 -1.77
C ALA A 64 6.80 -10.22 -1.16
N ALA A 65 7.63 -9.36 -1.75
CA ALA A 65 7.79 -7.97 -1.31
C ALA A 65 6.46 -7.22 -1.39
N ILE A 66 5.71 -7.39 -2.47
CA ILE A 66 4.37 -6.81 -2.60
C ILE A 66 3.44 -7.30 -1.50
N LEU A 67 3.36 -8.62 -1.27
CA LEU A 67 2.47 -9.20 -0.26
C LEU A 67 2.76 -8.62 1.13
N PHE A 68 4.03 -8.60 1.55
CA PHE A 68 4.40 -8.03 2.84
C PHE A 68 4.19 -6.52 2.91
N THR A 69 4.33 -5.81 1.79
CA THR A 69 4.02 -4.38 1.73
C THR A 69 2.53 -4.10 1.92
N PHE A 70 1.66 -4.97 1.38
CA PHE A 70 0.21 -4.87 1.61
C PHE A 70 -0.12 -5.10 3.08
N ALA A 71 0.37 -6.19 3.66
CA ALA A 71 0.14 -6.52 5.06
C ALA A 71 0.68 -5.44 6.02
N LEU A 72 1.92 -4.98 5.78
CA LEU A 72 2.53 -3.88 6.52
C LEU A 72 1.73 -2.58 6.37
N GLY A 73 1.20 -2.30 5.18
CA GLY A 73 0.43 -1.10 4.90
C GLY A 73 -0.81 -0.99 5.79
N THR A 74 -1.61 -2.06 5.85
CA THR A 74 -2.77 -2.13 6.76
C THR A 74 -2.32 -2.01 8.21
N ALA A 75 -1.40 -2.87 8.65
CA ALA A 75 -0.95 -2.91 10.05
C ALA A 75 -0.38 -1.57 10.54
N SER A 76 0.39 -0.87 9.70
CA SER A 76 0.98 0.43 10.07
C SER A 76 -0.03 1.58 10.02
N GLY A 77 -1.01 1.52 9.12
CA GLY A 77 -2.13 2.46 9.08
C GLY A 77 -2.96 2.40 10.37
N ASP A 78 -3.38 1.19 10.75
CA ASP A 78 -4.17 0.96 11.97
C ASP A 78 -3.36 1.20 13.24
N LEU A 79 -2.05 0.89 13.23
CA LEU A 79 -1.20 1.18 14.39
C LEU A 79 -1.14 2.69 14.67
N LEU A 80 -1.00 3.52 13.64
CA LEU A 80 -0.98 4.98 13.83
C LEU A 80 -2.37 5.51 14.21
N ALA A 81 -3.41 5.04 13.54
CA ALA A 81 -4.77 5.54 13.74
C ALA A 81 -5.36 5.09 15.08
N GLU A 82 -5.40 3.79 15.33
CA GLU A 82 -6.04 3.17 16.48
C GLU A 82 -5.05 2.91 17.62
N GLY A 83 -3.89 2.32 17.29
CA GLY A 83 -2.90 1.95 18.30
C GLY A 83 -2.26 3.13 19.04
N LEU A 84 -1.98 4.22 18.33
CA LEU A 84 -1.48 5.49 18.89
C LEU A 84 -2.58 6.52 19.14
N GLY A 85 -3.81 6.25 18.69
CA GLY A 85 -4.95 7.15 18.85
C GLY A 85 -4.85 8.46 18.05
N TRP A 86 -4.06 8.50 16.97
CA TRP A 86 -3.94 9.71 16.15
C TRP A 86 -5.09 9.84 15.14
N GLY A 87 -5.86 8.77 14.93
CA GLY A 87 -6.95 8.72 13.97
C GLY A 87 -6.49 8.62 12.51
N TYR A 88 -7.41 8.19 11.64
CA TYR A 88 -7.10 7.88 10.25
C TYR A 88 -6.71 9.10 9.39
N ALA A 89 -7.29 10.27 9.66
CA ALA A 89 -6.99 11.49 8.91
C ALA A 89 -5.54 11.98 9.12
N ILE A 90 -5.08 12.00 10.37
CA ILE A 90 -3.72 12.42 10.72
C ILE A 90 -2.71 11.38 10.23
N SER A 91 -3.03 10.09 10.39
CA SER A 91 -2.21 8.99 9.88
C SER A 91 -1.99 9.10 8.36
N GLY A 92 -3.07 9.33 7.61
CA GLY A 92 -2.99 9.59 6.17
C GLY A 92 -2.12 10.80 5.83
N LEU A 93 -2.28 11.93 6.54
CA LEU A 93 -1.44 13.11 6.32
C LEU A 93 0.04 12.85 6.58
N ILE A 94 0.38 12.05 7.59
CA ILE A 94 1.77 11.66 7.89
C ILE A 94 2.35 10.86 6.73
N PHE A 95 1.64 9.85 6.23
CA PHE A 95 2.14 9.06 5.09
C PHE A 95 2.26 9.91 3.82
N ALA A 96 1.32 10.83 3.57
CA ALA A 96 1.41 11.77 2.46
C ALA A 96 2.62 12.69 2.58
N ALA A 97 2.90 13.21 3.79
CA ALA A 97 4.07 14.03 4.07
C ALA A 97 5.37 13.24 3.86
N LEU A 98 5.44 11.99 4.31
CA LEU A 98 6.59 11.10 4.09
C LEU A 98 6.84 10.84 2.60
N ILE A 99 5.78 10.63 1.80
CA ILE A 99 5.92 10.54 0.33
C ILE A 99 6.45 11.84 -0.25
N GLY A 100 5.98 12.99 0.25
CA GLY A 100 6.50 14.30 -0.11
C GLY A 100 7.99 14.44 0.18
N VAL A 101 8.45 14.02 1.36
CA VAL A 101 9.87 14.01 1.75
C VAL A 101 10.69 13.13 0.81
N VAL A 102 10.21 11.92 0.49
CA VAL A 102 10.90 11.02 -0.47
C VAL A 102 10.98 11.64 -1.86
N THR A 103 9.92 12.32 -2.29
CA THR A 103 9.86 13.03 -3.58
C THR A 103 10.88 14.16 -3.62
N ILE A 104 10.92 15.02 -2.59
CA ILE A 104 11.92 16.08 -2.47
C ILE A 104 13.32 15.48 -2.45
N ALA A 105 13.53 14.39 -1.71
CA ALA A 105 14.84 13.78 -1.60
C ALA A 105 15.31 13.15 -2.92
N TYR A 106 14.40 12.61 -3.72
CA TYR A 106 14.70 12.13 -5.06
C TYR A 106 15.12 13.27 -6.00
N TYR A 107 14.34 14.36 -6.06
CA TYR A 107 14.61 15.47 -6.98
C TYR A 107 15.80 16.35 -6.55
N LEU A 108 15.97 16.58 -5.25
CA LEU A 108 16.95 17.52 -4.71
C LEU A 108 18.29 16.85 -4.37
N PHE A 109 18.25 15.64 -3.77
CA PHE A 109 19.45 14.91 -3.36
C PHE A 109 19.87 13.81 -4.34
N LYS A 110 19.17 13.66 -5.47
CA LYS A 110 19.46 12.64 -6.51
C LYS A 110 19.59 11.23 -5.93
N LEU A 111 18.70 10.89 -4.99
CA LEU A 111 18.62 9.55 -4.41
C LEU A 111 18.44 8.50 -5.50
N ASN A 112 18.91 7.28 -5.23
CA ASN A 112 18.77 6.15 -6.16
C ASN A 112 17.30 5.94 -6.51
N ALA A 113 16.95 6.03 -7.80
CA ALA A 113 15.59 5.91 -8.29
C ALA A 113 14.89 4.62 -7.83
N ILE A 114 15.64 3.52 -7.69
CA ILE A 114 15.10 2.23 -7.24
C ILE A 114 14.71 2.29 -5.76
N LEU A 115 15.56 2.90 -4.91
CA LEU A 115 15.26 3.03 -3.48
C LEU A 115 14.11 4.01 -3.25
N SER A 116 14.13 5.17 -3.91
CA SER A 116 13.03 6.14 -3.85
C SER A 116 11.72 5.51 -4.32
N PHE A 117 11.74 4.70 -5.38
CA PHE A 117 10.59 3.96 -5.85
C PHE A 117 10.04 3.02 -4.75
N TRP A 118 10.89 2.17 -4.16
CA TRP A 118 10.43 1.19 -3.18
C TRP A 118 9.87 1.86 -1.92
N ILE A 119 10.54 2.91 -1.42
CA ILE A 119 10.06 3.65 -0.24
C ILE A 119 8.72 4.33 -0.55
N ALA A 120 8.61 5.03 -1.69
CA ALA A 120 7.36 5.66 -2.08
C ALA A 120 6.24 4.62 -2.27
N TYR A 121 6.53 3.50 -2.93
CA TYR A 121 5.59 2.40 -3.12
C TYR A 121 5.10 1.84 -1.79
N ILE A 122 6.00 1.59 -0.84
CA ILE A 122 5.65 1.08 0.48
C ILE A 122 4.75 2.09 1.21
N LEU A 123 5.08 3.38 1.19
CA LEU A 123 4.30 4.44 1.86
C LEU A 123 2.94 4.72 1.22
N THR A 124 2.77 4.47 -0.08
CA THR A 124 1.45 4.62 -0.73
C THR A 124 0.42 3.60 -0.23
N ARG A 125 0.84 2.47 0.32
CA ARG A 125 -0.07 1.44 0.87
C ARG A 125 -0.74 1.86 2.17
N PRO A 126 -0.02 2.21 3.25
CA PRO A 126 -0.65 2.67 4.47
C PRO A 126 -1.41 3.98 4.26
N LEU A 127 -0.94 4.87 3.37
CA LEU A 127 -1.74 6.02 2.96
C LEU A 127 -3.10 5.61 2.38
N GLY A 128 -3.11 4.66 1.45
CA GLY A 128 -4.33 4.16 0.83
C GLY A 128 -5.26 3.46 1.82
N ALA A 129 -4.71 2.63 2.73
CA ALA A 129 -5.45 1.98 3.80
C ALA A 129 -6.10 3.03 4.71
N SER A 130 -5.29 3.95 5.28
CA SER A 130 -5.79 5.02 6.14
C SER A 130 -6.84 5.90 5.46
N CYS A 131 -6.72 6.18 4.15
CA CYS A 131 -7.77 6.91 3.44
C CYS A 131 -9.05 6.09 3.23
N GLY A 132 -8.95 4.78 3.02
CA GLY A 132 -10.11 3.90 2.94
C GLY A 132 -10.83 3.81 4.28
N ASP A 133 -10.06 3.54 5.33
CA ASP A 133 -10.55 3.40 6.70
C ASP A 133 -11.08 4.72 7.26
N LEU A 134 -10.50 5.86 6.86
CA LEU A 134 -11.06 7.19 7.16
C LEU A 134 -12.50 7.34 6.66
N LEU A 135 -12.87 6.70 5.54
CA LEU A 135 -14.23 6.81 5.01
C LEU A 135 -15.19 5.87 5.73
N THR A 136 -14.75 4.64 6.03
CA THR A 136 -15.61 3.55 6.52
C THR A 136 -15.66 3.41 8.04
N GLN A 137 -14.57 3.68 8.75
CA GLN A 137 -14.46 3.40 10.18
C GLN A 137 -15.29 4.38 11.03
N PRO A 138 -15.69 3.99 12.26
CA PRO A 138 -16.45 4.85 13.16
C PRO A 138 -15.73 6.16 13.50
N ALA A 139 -16.53 7.18 13.86
CA ALA A 139 -16.00 8.48 14.29
C ALA A 139 -15.11 8.39 15.54
N GLU A 140 -15.29 7.35 16.37
CA GLU A 140 -14.44 7.07 17.55
C GLU A 140 -12.97 6.82 17.15
N ASN A 141 -12.73 6.20 15.99
CA ASN A 141 -11.37 5.96 15.46
C ASN A 141 -10.93 7.07 14.46
N GLY A 142 -11.71 8.15 14.36
CA GLY A 142 -11.45 9.28 13.47
C GLY A 142 -11.91 9.08 12.03
N GLY A 143 -12.79 8.11 11.76
CA GLY A 143 -13.42 7.88 10.46
C GLY A 143 -14.77 8.60 10.27
N PHE A 144 -15.31 8.62 9.06
CA PHE A 144 -16.60 9.23 8.73
C PHE A 144 -17.80 8.30 8.95
N GLY A 145 -17.57 7.02 9.26
CA GLY A 145 -18.62 6.05 9.55
C GLY A 145 -19.56 5.77 8.38
N LEU A 146 -19.08 5.91 7.14
CA LEU A 146 -19.89 5.66 5.96
C LEU A 146 -20.00 4.16 5.68
N ASP A 147 -21.16 3.73 5.21
CA ASP A 147 -21.40 2.34 4.86
C ASP A 147 -20.41 1.84 3.79
N THR A 148 -19.67 0.78 4.14
CA THR A 148 -18.68 0.14 3.26
C THR A 148 -19.28 -0.27 1.92
N SER A 149 -20.54 -0.73 1.91
CA SER A 149 -21.25 -1.10 0.69
C SER A 149 -21.48 0.10 -0.25
N VAL A 150 -21.81 1.27 0.30
CA VAL A 150 -22.05 2.50 -0.49
C VAL A 150 -20.73 2.98 -1.10
N ILE A 151 -19.66 3.03 -0.30
CA ILE A 151 -18.33 3.43 -0.76
C ILE A 151 -17.84 2.50 -1.87
N SER A 152 -17.99 1.18 -1.68
CA SER A 152 -17.56 0.19 -2.67
C SER A 152 -18.28 0.38 -4.02
N ILE A 153 -19.59 0.67 -4.00
CA ILE A 153 -20.36 0.97 -5.22
C ILE A 153 -19.87 2.26 -5.89
N ILE A 154 -19.62 3.31 -5.12
CA ILE A 154 -19.12 4.59 -5.66
C ILE A 154 -17.75 4.42 -6.34
N PHE A 155 -16.82 3.71 -5.69
CA PHE A 155 -15.51 3.41 -6.27
C PHE A 155 -15.64 2.54 -7.52
N LEU A 156 -16.49 1.52 -7.50
CA LEU A 156 -16.74 0.67 -8.65
C LEU A 156 -17.27 1.47 -9.85
N LEU A 157 -18.28 2.31 -9.64
CA LEU A 157 -18.85 3.15 -10.69
C LEU A 157 -17.83 4.15 -11.23
N THR A 158 -17.00 4.72 -10.37
CA THR A 158 -15.93 5.64 -10.76
C THR A 158 -14.87 4.94 -11.62
N ILE A 159 -14.45 3.73 -11.23
CA ILE A 159 -13.51 2.91 -12.02
C ILE A 159 -14.12 2.59 -13.39
N ILE A 160 -15.38 2.14 -13.44
CA ILE A 160 -16.08 1.84 -14.70
C ILE A 160 -16.14 3.10 -15.58
N ALA A 161 -16.52 4.25 -15.03
CA ALA A 161 -16.59 5.51 -15.77
C ALA A 161 -15.22 5.93 -16.34
N LEU A 162 -14.15 5.82 -15.55
CA LEU A 162 -12.78 6.12 -15.98
C LEU A 162 -12.32 5.15 -17.09
N VAL A 163 -12.56 3.86 -16.93
CA VAL A 163 -12.21 2.84 -17.94
C VAL A 163 -12.96 3.09 -19.23
N VAL A 164 -14.27 3.37 -19.17
CA VAL A 164 -15.08 3.71 -20.35
C VAL A 164 -14.57 4.98 -21.02
N TYR A 165 -14.31 6.04 -20.25
CA TYR A 165 -13.78 7.30 -20.77
C TYR A 165 -12.43 7.11 -21.47
N LEU A 166 -11.48 6.40 -20.83
CA LEU A 166 -10.17 6.10 -21.40
C LEU A 166 -10.30 5.21 -22.63
N THR A 167 -11.16 4.20 -22.62
CA THR A 167 -11.40 3.32 -23.77
C THR A 167 -11.93 4.08 -24.98
N ILE A 168 -12.88 5.01 -24.77
CA ILE A 168 -13.42 5.86 -25.85
C ILE A 168 -12.35 6.83 -26.37
N ARG A 169 -11.59 7.47 -25.47
CA ARG A 169 -10.47 8.36 -25.83
C ARG A 169 -9.39 7.63 -26.63
N GLN A 170 -9.02 6.44 -26.22
CA GLN A 170 -7.98 5.63 -26.87
C GLN A 170 -8.45 5.14 -28.25
N LYS A 171 -9.72 4.71 -28.38
CA LYS A 171 -10.33 4.44 -29.70
C LYS A 171 -10.32 5.65 -30.62
N LYS A 172 -10.62 6.86 -30.11
CA LYS A 172 -10.55 8.10 -30.89
C LYS A 172 -9.12 8.49 -31.28
N ALA A 173 -8.12 8.19 -30.45
CA ALA A 173 -6.71 8.47 -30.74
C ALA A 173 -6.11 7.51 -31.78
N ILE A 174 -6.59 6.27 -31.86
CA ILE A 174 -6.15 5.25 -32.84
C ILE A 174 -6.88 5.42 -34.18
N ALA A 175 -8.09 5.97 -34.19
CA ALA A 175 -8.88 6.21 -35.41
C ALA A 175 -8.50 7.51 -36.15
N LYS A 176 -7.49 8.25 -35.70
CA LYS A 176 -6.99 9.50 -36.27
C LYS A 176 -5.56 9.30 -36.78
#